data_AF-B1NHX4-F1
#
_entry.id   AF-B1NHX4-F1
#
_cell.length_a   1.000
_cell.length_b   1.000
_cell.length_c   1.000
_cell.angle_alpha   90.00
_cell.angle_beta   90.00
_cell.angle_gamma   90.00
#
_symmetry.space_group_name_H-M   'P 1'
#
loop_
_entity.id
_entity.type
_entity.pdbx_description
1 polymer ?
#
loop_
_entity_poly.entity_id
_entity_poly.type
_entity_poly.pdbx_seq_one_letter_code
_entity_poly.pdbx_strand_id
1 'polypeptide(L)'
;SSFMWFISMKTTSLNWLFWGGCFLGFLIKLPAFPFHAWLPKAHVQAPVGGSVILAGILLKLGGYGITRMMMLFSYTLESFGILVMSFSIVGSVYGAFMCLRQSD
;
A
#
# COMPACT_ATOMS: atom_id res chain seq x y z
N SER A 1 -21.21 12.66 -5.83
CA SER A 1 -21.94 11.90 -6.86
C SER A 1 -21.21 11.86 -8.21
N SER A 2 -20.39 12.84 -8.57
CA SER A 2 -19.54 12.80 -9.79
C SER A 2 -18.37 11.80 -9.70
N PHE A 3 -17.78 11.63 -8.52
CA PHE A 3 -16.67 10.68 -8.29
C PHE A 3 -17.07 9.21 -8.53
N MET A 4 -18.29 8.81 -8.13
CA MET A 4 -18.80 7.46 -8.40
C MET A 4 -19.08 7.22 -9.88
N TRP A 5 -19.42 8.26 -10.64
CA TRP A 5 -19.62 8.16 -12.09
C TRP A 5 -18.30 7.92 -12.85
N PHE A 6 -17.21 8.53 -12.37
CA PHE A 6 -15.87 8.27 -12.91
C PHE A 6 -15.40 6.82 -12.68
N ILE A 7 -15.82 6.21 -11.57
CA ILE A 7 -15.51 4.82 -11.22
C ILE A 7 -16.40 3.82 -11.98
N SER A 8 -17.63 4.23 -12.33
CA SER A 8 -18.58 3.44 -13.12
C SER A 8 -18.27 3.42 -14.63
N MET A 9 -17.00 3.55 -15.02
CA MET A 9 -16.59 3.26 -16.38
C MET A 9 -16.56 1.73 -16.52
N LYS A 10 -17.59 1.15 -17.11
CA LYS A 10 -17.57 -0.25 -17.53
C LYS A 10 -16.51 -0.40 -18.63
N THR A 11 -15.50 -1.24 -18.38
CA THR A 11 -14.70 -1.94 -19.40
C THR A 11 -14.08 -1.06 -20.51
N THR A 12 -13.17 -0.16 -20.16
CA THR A 12 -12.12 0.34 -21.08
C THR A 12 -10.74 0.04 -20.50
N SER A 13 -9.73 -0.14 -21.36
CA SER A 13 -8.34 -0.37 -20.96
C SER A 13 -7.77 0.71 -20.02
N LEU A 14 -8.30 1.93 -20.13
CA LEU A 14 -7.96 3.06 -19.24
C LEU A 14 -8.32 2.81 -17.77
N ASN A 15 -9.38 2.04 -17.50
CA ASN A 15 -9.75 1.71 -16.12
C ASN A 15 -8.72 0.82 -15.45
N TRP A 16 -8.02 -0.03 -16.21
CA TRP A 16 -7.03 -0.93 -15.65
C TRP A 16 -5.76 -0.18 -15.23
N LEU A 17 -5.31 0.78 -16.05
CA LEU A 17 -4.20 1.67 -15.70
C LEU A 17 -4.53 2.57 -14.51
N PHE A 18 -5.72 3.17 -14.51
CA PHE A 18 -6.18 4.00 -13.39
C PHE A 18 -6.25 3.19 -12.09
N TRP A 19 -6.87 2.02 -12.15
CA TRP A 19 -6.99 1.13 -11.01
C TRP A 19 -5.63 0.63 -10.51
N GLY A 20 -4.76 0.17 -11.42
CA GLY A 20 -3.40 -0.25 -11.09
C GLY A 20 -2.57 0.87 -10.48
N GLY A 21 -2.70 2.10 -10.99
CA GLY A 21 -2.07 3.30 -10.42
C GLY A 21 -2.57 3.61 -9.01
N CYS A 22 -3.88 3.54 -8.76
CA CYS A 22 -4.42 3.71 -7.41
C CYS A 22 -3.94 2.61 -6.45
N PHE A 23 -3.95 1.35 -6.89
CA PHE A 23 -3.48 0.22 -6.10
C PHE A 23 -1.99 0.37 -5.74
N LEU A 24 -1.16 0.74 -6.71
CA LEU A 24 0.26 1.02 -6.51
C LEU A 24 0.47 2.21 -5.55
N GLY A 25 -0.33 3.27 -5.65
CA GLY A 25 -0.30 4.39 -4.71
C GLY A 25 -0.58 3.96 -3.27
N PHE A 26 -1.55 3.06 -3.06
CA PHE A 26 -1.80 2.48 -1.74
C PHE A 26 -0.67 1.53 -1.29
N LEU A 27 -0.02 0.79 -2.20
CA LEU A 27 1.17 -0.04 -1.92
C LEU A 27 2.47 0.74 -1.68
N ILE A 28 2.51 2.04 -1.97
CA ILE A 28 3.60 2.92 -1.53
C ILE A 28 3.29 3.43 -0.12
N LYS A 29 2.03 3.79 0.13
CA LYS A 29 1.57 4.34 1.41
C LYS A 29 1.53 3.29 2.52
N LEU A 30 1.07 2.08 2.21
CA LEU A 30 1.45 0.87 2.94
C LEU A 30 2.84 0.50 2.43
N PRO A 31 3.89 0.54 3.24
CA PRO A 31 5.27 0.27 2.81
C PRO A 31 5.46 -1.22 2.48
N ALA A 32 4.83 -1.70 1.42
CA ALA A 32 5.00 -3.05 0.90
C ALA A 32 6.35 -3.14 0.18
N PHE A 33 6.94 -4.34 0.13
CA PHE A 33 8.13 -4.56 -0.67
C PHE A 33 7.81 -4.32 -2.16
N PRO A 34 8.64 -3.58 -2.93
CA PRO A 34 9.94 -2.98 -2.59
C PRO A 34 9.89 -1.53 -2.06
N PHE A 35 8.72 -0.90 -1.96
CA PHE A 35 8.53 0.52 -1.66
C PHE A 35 8.65 0.91 -0.18
N HIS A 36 9.30 0.10 0.65
CA HIS A 36 9.33 0.30 2.11
C HIS A 36 10.44 1.23 2.61
N ALA A 37 11.45 1.53 1.78
CA ALA A 37 12.67 2.23 2.20
C ALA A 37 12.47 3.68 2.70
N TRP A 38 11.34 4.30 2.37
CA TRP A 38 11.02 5.65 2.87
C TRP A 38 10.58 5.63 4.34
N LEU A 39 10.01 4.51 4.81
CA LEU A 39 9.43 4.43 6.15
C LEU A 39 10.48 4.55 7.26
N PRO A 40 11.61 3.81 7.25
CA PRO A 40 12.63 3.96 8.29
C PRO A 40 13.21 5.37 8.32
N LYS A 41 13.46 5.97 7.14
CA LYS A 41 14.00 7.33 7.02
C LYS A 41 13.04 8.39 7.56
N ALA A 42 11.74 8.22 7.32
CA ALA A 42 10.71 9.11 7.86
C ALA A 42 10.66 9.07 9.39
N HIS A 43 10.83 7.89 9.99
CA HIS A 43 10.86 7.74 11.45
C HIS A 43 12.09 8.37 12.11
N VAL A 44 13.26 8.30 11.48
CA VAL A 44 14.50 8.92 11.99
C VAL A 44 14.41 10.46 12.00
N GLN A 45 13.72 11.05 11.02
CA GLN A 45 13.66 12.51 10.84
C GLN A 45 12.45 13.18 11.51
N ALA A 46 11.39 12.42 11.81
CA ALA A 46 10.16 12.97 12.36
C ALA A 46 10.25 13.22 13.89
N PRO A 47 9.59 14.27 14.42
CA PRO A 47 9.42 14.43 15.86
C PRO A 47 8.62 13.24 16.43
N VAL A 48 8.79 12.96 17.73
CA VAL A 48 8.17 11.79 18.40
C VAL A 48 6.67 11.67 18.11
N GLY A 49 5.92 12.78 18.24
CA GLY A 49 4.48 12.78 17.94
C GLY A 49 4.15 12.47 16.48
N GLY A 50 4.98 12.93 15.54
CA GLY A 50 4.85 12.62 14.11
C GLY A 50 5.06 11.14 13.81
N SER A 51 6.09 10.54 14.42
CA SER A 51 6.35 9.10 14.35
C SER A 51 5.19 8.26 14.91
N VAL A 52 4.60 8.67 16.03
CA VAL A 52 3.43 7.99 16.62
C VAL A 52 2.21 8.06 15.69
N ILE A 53 1.93 9.21 15.07
CA ILE A 53 0.80 9.35 14.13
C ILE A 53 1.05 8.52 12.85
N LEU A 54 2.29 8.51 12.35
CA LEU A 54 2.65 7.76 11.15
C LEU A 54 2.43 6.25 11.34
N ALA A 55 2.98 5.67 12.41
CA ALA A 55 2.79 4.26 12.74
C ALA A 55 1.37 3.95 13.23
N GLY A 56 0.77 4.91 13.93
CA GLY A 56 -0.52 4.82 14.60
C GLY A 56 -1.70 4.85 13.64
N ILE A 57 -1.66 5.68 12.59
CA ILE A 57 -2.82 6.00 11.75
C ILE A 57 -2.51 5.75 10.28
N LEU A 58 -1.40 6.28 9.77
CA LEU A 58 -1.12 6.29 8.33
C LEU A 58 -0.99 4.88 7.75
N LEU A 59 -0.31 3.97 8.47
CA LEU A 59 -0.20 2.57 8.06
C LEU A 59 -1.56 1.86 8.00
N LYS A 60 -2.43 2.05 9.01
CA LYS A 60 -3.76 1.41 9.02
C LYS A 60 -4.69 1.99 7.96
N LEU A 61 -4.61 3.30 7.71
CA LEU A 61 -5.36 3.95 6.63
C LEU A 61 -4.97 3.43 5.25
N GLY A 62 -3.69 3.10 5.04
CA GLY A 62 -3.26 2.49 3.79
C GLY A 62 -3.93 1.11 3.56
N GLY A 63 -3.94 0.25 4.58
CA GLY A 63 -4.61 -1.06 4.51
C GLY A 63 -6.12 -0.96 4.32
N TYR A 64 -6.76 -0.05 5.05
CA TYR A 64 -8.18 0.26 4.87
C TYR A 64 -8.49 0.78 3.45
N GLY A 65 -7.60 1.59 2.88
CA GLY A 65 -7.71 2.06 1.49
C GLY A 65 -7.71 0.90 0.49
N ILE A 66 -6.80 -0.06 0.66
CA ILE A 66 -6.76 -1.26 -0.19
C ILE A 66 -8.07 -2.06 -0.08
N THR A 67 -8.55 -2.37 1.12
CA THR A 67 -9.79 -3.16 1.27
C THR A 67 -11.01 -2.45 0.69
N ARG A 68 -11.08 -1.12 0.83
CA ARG A 68 -12.14 -0.31 0.20
C ARG A 68 -12.06 -0.31 -1.32
N MET A 69 -10.87 -0.20 -1.90
CA MET A 69 -10.68 -0.26 -3.34
C MET A 69 -11.00 -1.66 -3.89
N MET A 70 -10.66 -2.72 -3.17
CA MET A 70 -11.00 -4.10 -3.57
C MET A 70 -12.52 -4.29 -3.69
N MET A 71 -13.30 -3.73 -2.76
CA MET A 71 -14.77 -3.79 -2.83
C MET A 71 -15.35 -3.00 -4.01
N LEU A 72 -14.70 -1.92 -4.45
CA LEU A 72 -15.15 -1.10 -5.58
C LEU A 72 -14.82 -1.74 -6.94
N PHE A 73 -13.71 -2.47 -7.03
CA PHE A 73 -13.18 -3.05 -8.27
C PHE A 73 -13.26 -4.59 -8.28
N SER A 74 -14.30 -5.14 -7.61
CA SER A 74 -14.56 -6.52 -7.17
C SER A 74 -14.10 -7.72 -8.00
N TYR A 75 -13.60 -7.55 -9.23
CA TYR A 75 -13.16 -8.60 -10.14
C TYR A 75 -11.67 -8.54 -10.54
N THR A 76 -10.93 -7.45 -10.30
CA THR A 76 -9.59 -7.29 -10.94
C THR A 76 -8.42 -7.87 -10.14
N LEU A 77 -8.62 -8.21 -8.87
CA LEU A 77 -7.52 -8.47 -7.93
C LEU A 77 -7.30 -9.92 -7.56
N GLU A 78 -8.24 -10.80 -7.84
CA GLU A 78 -8.12 -12.21 -7.47
C GLU A 78 -6.88 -12.85 -8.14
N SER A 79 -6.60 -12.48 -9.40
CA SER A 79 -5.40 -12.90 -10.13
C SER A 79 -4.12 -12.28 -9.57
N PHE A 80 -4.18 -11.08 -9.01
CA PHE A 80 -3.04 -10.39 -8.38
C PHE A 80 -2.80 -10.79 -6.93
N GLY A 81 -3.77 -11.43 -6.27
CA GLY A 81 -3.70 -11.77 -4.85
C GLY A 81 -2.48 -12.62 -4.49
N ILE A 82 -2.18 -13.63 -5.32
CA ILE A 82 -0.99 -14.48 -5.14
C ILE A 82 0.32 -13.70 -5.24
N LEU A 83 0.41 -12.75 -6.17
CA LEU A 83 1.58 -11.88 -6.32
C LEU A 83 1.76 -10.95 -5.12
N VAL A 84 0.67 -10.36 -4.62
CA VAL A 84 0.72 -9.47 -3.45
C VAL A 84 1.09 -10.25 -2.19
N MET A 85 0.56 -11.46 -2.02
CA MET A 85 0.93 -12.34 -0.91
C MET A 85 2.40 -12.76 -0.97
N SER A 86 2.93 -13.11 -2.15
CA SER A 86 4.34 -13.47 -2.28
C SER A 86 5.27 -12.30 -1.94
N PHE A 87 4.96 -11.08 -2.41
CA PHE A 87 5.71 -9.88 -2.01
C PHE A 87 5.60 -9.57 -0.52
N SER A 88 4.45 -9.81 0.10
CA SER A 88 4.26 -9.63 1.55
C SER A 88 5.17 -10.56 2.35
N ILE A 89 5.21 -11.85 2.00
CA ILE A 89 6.06 -12.85 2.68
C ILE A 89 7.53 -12.47 2.53
N VAL A 90 7.99 -12.22 1.29
CA VAL A 90 9.38 -11.82 1.02
C VAL A 90 9.73 -10.54 1.76
N GLY A 91 8.84 -9.54 1.73
CA GLY A 91 9.02 -8.27 2.43
C GLY A 91 9.13 -8.42 3.95
N SER A 92 8.34 -9.32 4.55
CA SER A 92 8.39 -9.58 5.99
C SER A 92 9.73 -10.18 6.44
N VAL A 93 10.24 -11.15 5.66
CA VAL A 93 11.53 -11.80 5.92
C VAL A 93 12.67 -10.82 5.71
N TYR A 94 12.64 -10.06 4.60
CA TYR A 94 13.62 -9.01 4.32
C TYR A 94 13.65 -7.94 5.43
N GLY A 95 12.48 -7.47 5.85
CA GLY A 95 12.35 -6.49 6.94
C GLY A 95 12.93 -7.01 8.24
N ALA A 96 12.70 -8.28 8.59
CA ALA A 96 13.28 -8.89 9.78
C ALA A 96 14.82 -8.89 9.73
N PHE A 97 15.42 -9.27 8.59
CA PHE A 97 16.88 -9.23 8.42
C PHE A 97 17.45 -7.81 8.47
N MET A 98 16.74 -6.81 7.93
CA MET A 98 17.16 -5.40 8.04
C MET A 98 17.15 -4.94 9.50
N CYS A 99 16.10 -5.27 10.26
CA CYS A 99 16.01 -4.93 11.69
C CYS A 99 17.12 -5.59 12.53
N LEU A 100 17.52 -6.81 12.21
CA LEU A 100 18.63 -7.49 12.92
C LEU A 100 19.98 -6.78 12.75
N ARG A 101 20.17 -6.07 11.64
CA ARG A 101 21.40 -5.32 11.34
C ARG A 101 21.30 -3.83 11.72
N GLN A 102 20.11 -3.35 12.10
CA GLN A 102 19.89 -1.94 12.41
C GLN A 102 20.68 -1.55 13.67
N SER A 103 21.53 -0.53 13.56
CA SER A 103 22.39 -0.03 14.64
C SER A 103 21.86 1.22 15.34
N ASP A 104 20.82 1.83 14.77
CA ASP A 104 20.16 3.03 15.30
C ASP A 104 19.21 2.70 16.45
#